data_AF-A0A3C0TUM6-F1
#
_entry.id   AF-A0A3C0TUM6-F1
#
_cell.length_a   1.000
_cell.length_b   1.000
_cell.length_c   1.000
_cell.angle_alpha   90.00
_cell.angle_beta   90.00
_cell.angle_gamma   90.00
#
_symmetry.space_group_name_H-M   'P 1'
#
loop_
_entity.id
_entity.type
_entity.pdbx_description
1 polymer ?
#
loop_
_entity_poly.entity_id
_entity_poly.type
_entity_poly.pdbx_seq_one_letter_code
_entity_poly.pdbx_strand_id
1 'polypeptide(L)'
;EIPYQVQKGRLIEKIAELINARKLPLLGDIRDESAEDVRIVLEPRARTVDAEMLMNHLFRLTDLESRFPLNLNVLDRNHVPRVMPLRDVLRAFLDHRKEVTVRRTEHRLGKIDHRLEVLDGYIIAFLNLDKVIHIIRTEDEPKQELIKSFKLTEAQADAILDMRLRALRKLEEMALRQEHKTLSEERKELRALLKSEDRQWDFVSRELQALRTKFGPKTALGKRRSRFSEALPVSEIVLETMIEREPVTVVCSQKGWIRQLKGHLPENSEIKYKEGDGPAFWLHAQTTDKLILFATNGRFYTLACEKLPGGRGQGEPVRLMIDLDNDHDLVTVRVHDPSRMLLVASTSGHGFLVQESEVAASTRNGKQVLNVSAGCEAVVCAPALGDSVAVIGENHKLLIFPRDELPLMTRGKGVILQRFKDGCLSDVRLFDLADGLVWRDRSGREHREKKLSDWAGKRGQAGRLAPRGFPRNNKFG
;
A
#
# COMPACT_ATOMS: atom_id res chain seq x y z
N GLU A 1 10.06 1.96 -20.19
CA GLU A 1 10.72 0.73 -19.66
C GLU A 1 9.65 -0.32 -19.37
N ILE A 2 10.00 -1.60 -19.36
CA ILE A 2 9.08 -2.70 -19.00
C ILE A 2 9.71 -3.55 -17.88
N PRO A 3 8.91 -4.27 -17.07
CA PRO A 3 9.45 -5.07 -15.99
C PRO A 3 10.41 -6.18 -16.45
N TYR A 4 11.29 -6.60 -15.55
CA TYR A 4 12.27 -7.65 -15.82
C TYR A 4 11.60 -8.94 -16.30
N GLN A 5 12.15 -9.56 -17.35
CA GLN A 5 11.65 -10.77 -18.01
C GLN A 5 10.25 -10.67 -18.67
N VAL A 6 9.64 -9.48 -18.73
CA VAL A 6 8.39 -9.29 -19.47
C VAL A 6 8.70 -9.12 -20.96
N GLN A 7 8.03 -9.90 -21.80
CA GLN A 7 8.15 -9.78 -23.25
C GLN A 7 7.24 -8.67 -23.76
N LYS A 8 7.80 -7.70 -24.47
CA LYS A 8 7.06 -6.56 -25.04
C LYS A 8 5.85 -6.99 -25.87
N GLY A 9 6.03 -7.93 -26.81
CA GLY A 9 4.96 -8.38 -27.70
C GLY A 9 3.77 -8.97 -26.93
N ARG A 10 4.03 -9.87 -25.97
CA ARG A 10 2.98 -10.46 -25.12
C ARG A 10 2.27 -9.44 -24.26
N LEU A 11 3.00 -8.43 -23.77
CA LEU A 11 2.39 -7.35 -22.99
C LEU A 11 1.38 -6.54 -23.83
N ILE A 12 1.76 -6.18 -25.06
CA ILE A 12 0.89 -5.42 -25.98
C ILE A 12 -0.33 -6.26 -26.36
N GLU A 13 -0.13 -7.54 -26.69
CA GLU A 13 -1.21 -8.48 -27.04
C GLU A 13 -2.22 -8.60 -25.89
N LYS A 14 -1.75 -8.82 -24.66
CA LYS A 14 -2.61 -8.90 -23.46
C LYS A 14 -3.38 -7.61 -23.22
N ILE A 15 -2.77 -6.44 -23.44
CA ILE A 15 -3.48 -5.15 -23.32
C ILE A 15 -4.57 -5.03 -24.39
N ALA A 16 -4.27 -5.40 -25.65
CA ALA A 16 -5.23 -5.37 -26.74
C ALA A 16 -6.43 -6.32 -26.49
N GLU A 17 -6.17 -7.52 -25.96
CA GLU A 17 -7.22 -8.45 -25.53
C GLU A 17 -8.13 -7.85 -24.45
N LEU A 18 -7.56 -7.15 -23.46
CA LEU A 18 -8.31 -6.50 -22.39
C LEU A 18 -9.15 -5.31 -22.89
N ILE A 19 -8.67 -4.57 -23.91
CA ILE A 19 -9.45 -3.53 -24.61
C ILE A 19 -10.65 -4.18 -25.32
N ASN A 20 -10.41 -5.23 -26.10
CA ASN A 20 -11.46 -5.94 -26.84
C ASN A 20 -12.52 -6.58 -25.92
N ALA A 21 -12.08 -7.12 -24.77
CA ALA A 21 -12.97 -7.66 -23.74
C ALA A 21 -13.70 -6.58 -22.91
N ARG A 22 -13.52 -5.29 -23.23
CA ARG A 22 -14.07 -4.13 -22.50
C ARG A 22 -13.71 -4.09 -21.01
N LYS A 23 -12.58 -4.71 -20.63
CA LYS A 23 -12.06 -4.70 -19.25
C LYS A 23 -11.24 -3.45 -18.95
N LEU A 24 -10.72 -2.78 -19.97
CA LEU A 24 -10.01 -1.50 -19.87
C LEU A 24 -10.79 -0.37 -20.57
N PRO A 25 -11.92 0.11 -19.99
CA PRO A 25 -12.78 1.09 -20.67
C PRO A 25 -12.14 2.48 -20.83
N LEU A 26 -11.11 2.79 -20.03
CA LEU A 26 -10.39 4.07 -20.03
C LEU A 26 -9.33 4.16 -21.14
N LEU A 27 -8.88 3.02 -21.66
CA LEU A 27 -7.87 2.95 -22.72
C LEU A 27 -8.58 2.81 -24.08
N GLY A 28 -8.25 3.69 -25.01
CA GLY A 28 -8.77 3.66 -26.37
C GLY A 28 -7.95 2.76 -27.28
N ASP A 29 -6.63 2.98 -27.31
CA ASP A 29 -5.70 2.30 -28.23
C ASP A 29 -4.32 2.10 -27.58
N ILE A 30 -3.54 1.16 -28.11
CA ILE A 30 -2.13 0.91 -27.74
C ILE A 30 -1.26 0.82 -28.99
N ARG A 31 -0.14 1.54 -29.01
CA ARG A 31 0.81 1.56 -30.14
C ARG A 31 2.22 1.28 -29.70
N ASP A 32 2.96 0.56 -30.54
CA ASP A 32 4.38 0.30 -30.36
C ASP A 32 5.20 1.18 -31.30
N GLU A 33 5.90 2.16 -30.74
CA GLU A 33 6.81 3.07 -31.44
C GLU A 33 8.27 2.76 -31.11
N SER A 34 8.57 1.53 -30.71
CA SER A 34 9.92 1.14 -30.34
C SER A 34 10.88 1.18 -31.53
N ALA A 35 12.09 1.69 -31.30
CA ALA A 35 13.21 1.67 -32.24
C ALA A 35 14.43 1.02 -31.56
N GLU A 36 15.48 1.80 -31.30
CA GLU A 36 16.59 1.37 -30.43
C GLU A 36 16.14 1.21 -28.97
N ASP A 37 15.21 2.07 -28.53
CA ASP A 37 14.59 2.03 -27.20
C ASP A 37 13.16 1.49 -27.25
N VAL A 38 12.71 0.91 -26.12
CA VAL A 38 11.33 0.45 -25.94
C VAL A 38 10.40 1.63 -25.69
N ARG A 39 9.46 1.86 -26.60
CA ARG A 39 8.47 2.93 -26.53
C ARG A 39 7.07 2.41 -26.84
N ILE A 40 6.23 2.35 -25.81
CA ILE A 40 4.83 1.95 -25.89
C ILE A 40 3.98 3.20 -25.62
N VAL A 41 3.06 3.52 -26.53
CA VAL A 41 2.13 4.64 -26.42
C VAL A 41 0.75 4.12 -26.05
N LEU A 42 0.17 4.68 -25.00
CA LEU A 42 -1.17 4.36 -24.50
C LEU A 42 -2.09 5.55 -24.78
N GLU A 43 -3.09 5.38 -25.63
CA GLU A 43 -4.01 6.45 -26.01
C GLU A 43 -5.29 6.36 -25.15
N PRO A 44 -5.56 7.32 -24.25
CA PRO A 44 -6.76 7.30 -23.44
C PRO A 44 -8.01 7.50 -24.30
N ARG A 45 -9.12 6.90 -23.88
CA ARG A 45 -10.38 6.95 -24.65
C ARG A 45 -10.99 8.35 -24.71
N ALA A 46 -10.76 9.18 -23.69
CA ALA A 46 -11.22 10.57 -23.63
C ALA A 46 -10.13 11.46 -23.00
N ARG A 47 -10.13 12.74 -23.35
CA ARG A 47 -9.16 13.73 -22.82
C ARG A 47 -9.31 14.00 -21.33
N THR A 48 -10.46 13.65 -20.76
CA THR A 48 -10.77 13.82 -19.33
C THR A 48 -10.23 12.70 -18.46
N VAL A 49 -9.69 11.64 -19.05
CA VAL A 49 -9.15 10.50 -18.30
C VAL A 49 -7.84 10.91 -17.62
N ASP A 50 -7.80 10.76 -16.30
CA ASP A 50 -6.59 10.96 -15.52
C ASP A 50 -5.54 9.88 -15.79
N ALA A 51 -4.29 10.30 -16.03
CA ALA A 51 -3.21 9.41 -16.42
C ALA A 51 -2.76 8.48 -15.28
N GLU A 52 -2.75 8.97 -14.04
CA GLU A 52 -2.36 8.16 -12.88
C GLU A 52 -3.40 7.07 -12.62
N MET A 53 -4.69 7.41 -12.71
CA MET A 53 -5.79 6.46 -12.61
C MET A 53 -5.73 5.38 -13.70
N LEU A 54 -5.45 5.76 -14.95
CA LEU A 54 -5.29 4.82 -16.06
C LEU A 54 -4.13 3.84 -15.79
N MET A 55 -2.97 4.35 -15.36
CA MET A 55 -1.80 3.53 -15.07
C MET A 55 -2.05 2.58 -13.89
N ASN A 56 -2.71 3.05 -12.82
CA ASN A 56 -3.10 2.20 -11.69
C ASN A 56 -4.01 1.04 -12.11
N HIS A 57 -4.92 1.26 -13.07
CA HIS A 57 -5.73 0.19 -13.63
C HIS A 57 -4.87 -0.82 -14.40
N LEU A 58 -3.99 -0.30 -15.26
CA LEU A 58 -3.12 -1.13 -16.10
C LEU A 58 -2.18 -1.99 -15.26
N PHE A 59 -1.58 -1.45 -14.20
CA PHE A 59 -0.72 -2.22 -13.29
C PHE A 59 -1.45 -3.43 -12.67
N ARG A 60 -2.74 -3.32 -12.36
CA ARG A 60 -3.50 -4.44 -11.77
C ARG A 60 -3.83 -5.56 -12.75
N LEU A 61 -4.10 -5.22 -14.00
CA LEU A 61 -4.62 -6.18 -14.99
C LEU A 61 -3.55 -6.70 -15.96
N THR A 62 -2.39 -6.07 -16.00
CA THR A 62 -1.36 -6.33 -17.01
C THR A 62 -0.02 -6.61 -16.35
N ASP A 63 0.94 -7.11 -17.14
CA ASP A 63 2.29 -7.42 -16.64
C ASP A 63 3.19 -6.17 -16.59
N LEU A 64 2.62 -4.96 -16.63
CA LEU A 64 3.32 -3.70 -16.31
C LEU A 64 3.71 -3.64 -14.83
N GLU A 65 2.97 -4.35 -13.97
CA GLU A 65 3.40 -4.66 -12.61
C GLU A 65 3.55 -6.19 -12.51
N SER A 66 4.72 -6.65 -12.09
CA SER A 66 4.98 -8.08 -11.91
C SER A 66 5.56 -8.36 -10.54
N ARG A 67 5.11 -9.48 -9.95
CA ARG A 67 5.65 -9.98 -8.69
C ARG A 67 6.81 -10.91 -8.98
N PHE A 68 7.99 -10.58 -8.48
CA PHE A 68 9.17 -11.44 -8.57
C PHE A 68 9.41 -12.13 -7.21
N PRO A 69 9.21 -13.46 -7.10
CA PRO A 69 9.50 -14.18 -5.87
C PRO A 69 11.01 -14.29 -5.68
N LEU A 70 11.49 -13.99 -4.47
CA LEU A 70 12.89 -14.18 -4.10
C LEU A 70 13.00 -15.36 -3.12
N ASN A 71 13.69 -16.42 -3.55
CA ASN A 71 14.06 -17.55 -2.69
C ASN A 71 15.57 -17.82 -2.80
N LEU A 72 16.33 -17.50 -1.75
CA LEU A 72 17.77 -17.72 -1.68
C LEU A 72 18.08 -19.15 -1.21
N ASN A 73 17.71 -20.14 -2.01
CA ASN A 73 18.06 -21.54 -1.79
C ASN A 73 19.43 -21.85 -2.42
N VAL A 74 20.43 -22.17 -1.61
CA VAL A 74 21.82 -22.38 -2.02
C VAL A 74 22.40 -23.63 -1.38
N LEU A 75 23.53 -24.12 -1.91
CA LEU A 75 24.32 -25.17 -1.26
C LEU A 75 25.29 -24.53 -0.26
N ASP A 76 25.30 -25.05 0.97
CA ASP A 76 26.24 -24.60 1.99
C ASP A 76 27.65 -25.21 1.78
N ARG A 77 28.56 -24.94 2.73
CA ARG A 77 29.93 -25.47 2.71
C ARG A 77 29.99 -27.01 2.72
N ASN A 78 28.96 -27.67 3.23
CA ASN A 78 28.86 -29.12 3.32
C ASN A 78 28.05 -29.71 2.15
N HIS A 79 27.78 -28.92 1.12
CA HIS A 79 26.96 -29.29 -0.03
C HIS A 79 25.51 -29.66 0.32
N VAL A 80 24.99 -29.13 1.43
CA VAL A 80 23.61 -29.33 1.86
C VAL A 80 22.75 -28.17 1.34
N PRO A 81 21.62 -28.43 0.66
CA PRO A 81 20.73 -27.37 0.22
C PRO A 81 20.03 -26.72 1.42
N ARG A 82 20.11 -25.39 1.50
CA ARG A 82 19.45 -24.62 2.56
C ARG A 82 19.03 -23.24 2.04
N VAL A 83 17.89 -22.76 2.54
CA VAL A 83 17.49 -21.36 2.38
C VAL A 83 18.29 -20.51 3.36
N MET A 84 19.07 -19.56 2.85
CA MET A 84 19.97 -18.73 3.64
C MET A 84 19.62 -17.25 3.51
N PRO A 85 19.67 -16.46 4.60
CA PRO A 85 19.56 -15.01 4.50
C PRO A 85 20.80 -14.43 3.84
N LEU A 86 20.67 -13.23 3.25
CA LEU A 86 21.75 -12.56 2.51
C LEU A 86 23.05 -12.45 3.31
N ARG A 87 22.96 -12.18 4.62
CA ARG A 87 24.13 -12.08 5.52
C ARG A 87 24.94 -13.37 5.51
N ASP A 88 24.29 -14.52 5.62
CA ASP A 88 24.96 -15.81 5.74
C ASP A 88 25.58 -16.22 4.40
N VAL A 89 24.89 -15.93 3.29
CA VAL A 89 25.44 -16.12 1.94
C VAL A 89 26.72 -15.30 1.73
N LEU A 90 26.70 -14.01 2.13
CA LEU A 90 27.87 -13.15 2.04
C LEU A 90 29.01 -13.64 2.94
N ARG A 91 28.70 -14.13 4.15
CA ARG A 91 29.71 -14.70 5.05
C ARG A 91 30.36 -15.95 4.45
N ALA A 92 29.56 -16.88 3.94
CA ALA A 92 30.05 -18.09 3.28
C ALA A 92 30.95 -17.76 2.07
N PHE A 93 30.57 -16.76 1.27
CA PHE A 93 31.40 -16.27 0.17
C PHE A 93 32.75 -15.74 0.66
N LEU A 94 32.76 -14.92 1.73
CA LEU A 94 33.99 -14.38 2.30
C LEU A 94 34.91 -15.46 2.88
N ASP A 95 34.34 -16.43 3.59
CA ASP A 95 35.11 -17.54 4.17
C ASP A 95 35.73 -18.42 3.06
N HIS A 96 34.98 -18.71 1.99
CA HIS A 96 35.51 -19.39 0.80
C HIS A 96 36.62 -18.57 0.12
N ARG A 97 36.46 -17.24 0.01
CA ARG A 97 37.51 -16.37 -0.55
C ARG A 97 38.80 -16.40 0.28
N LYS A 98 38.70 -16.45 1.61
CA LYS A 98 39.86 -16.62 2.49
C LYS A 98 40.55 -17.96 2.22
N GLU A 99 39.79 -19.05 2.15
CA GLU A 99 40.33 -20.40 1.84
C GLU A 99 41.06 -20.43 0.50
N VAL A 100 40.47 -19.85 -0.55
CA VAL A 100 41.11 -19.75 -1.88
C VAL A 100 42.38 -18.90 -1.82
N THR A 101 42.38 -17.79 -1.07
CA THR A 101 43.57 -16.94 -0.88
C THR A 101 44.70 -17.70 -0.20
N VAL A 102 44.40 -18.50 0.83
CA VAL A 102 45.40 -19.34 1.52
C VAL A 102 45.97 -20.36 0.55
N ARG A 103 45.13 -21.14 -0.13
CA ARG A 103 45.57 -22.17 -1.10
C ARG A 103 46.40 -21.59 -2.23
N ARG A 104 46.01 -20.42 -2.77
CA ARG A 104 46.77 -19.72 -3.81
C ARG A 104 48.13 -19.26 -3.29
N THR A 105 48.17 -18.74 -2.07
CA THR A 105 49.41 -18.30 -1.41
C THR A 105 50.35 -19.47 -1.16
N GLU A 106 49.85 -20.60 -0.66
CA GLU A 106 50.64 -21.83 -0.47
C GLU A 106 51.18 -22.38 -1.79
N HIS A 107 50.37 -22.38 -2.85
CA HIS A 107 50.83 -22.80 -4.17
C HIS A 107 51.97 -21.90 -4.69
N ARG A 108 51.85 -20.58 -4.53
CA ARG A 108 52.91 -19.64 -4.91
C ARG A 108 54.14 -19.84 -4.05
N LEU A 109 53.97 -20.05 -2.74
CA LEU A 109 55.05 -20.29 -1.80
C LEU A 109 55.84 -21.55 -2.17
N GLY A 110 55.17 -22.66 -2.51
CA GLY A 110 55.84 -23.89 -2.96
C GLY A 110 56.66 -23.69 -4.23
N LYS A 111 56.15 -22.92 -5.21
CA LYS A 111 56.92 -22.57 -6.41
C LYS A 111 58.14 -21.70 -6.09
N ILE A 112 58.00 -20.76 -5.16
CA ILE A 112 59.10 -19.90 -4.73
C ILE A 112 60.16 -20.71 -3.98
N ASP A 113 59.76 -21.58 -3.05
CA ASP A 113 60.69 -22.40 -2.27
C ASP A 113 61.49 -23.34 -3.19
N HIS A 114 60.86 -23.98 -4.18
CA HIS A 114 61.57 -24.78 -5.18
C HIS A 114 62.53 -23.93 -6.04
N ARG A 115 62.10 -22.73 -6.46
CA ARG A 115 62.96 -21.84 -7.26
C ARG A 115 64.16 -21.33 -6.45
N LEU A 116 63.95 -20.98 -5.18
CA LEU A 116 65.01 -20.55 -4.27
C LEU A 116 66.01 -21.69 -4.02
N GLU A 117 65.53 -22.92 -3.82
CA GLU A 117 66.40 -24.09 -3.68
C GLU A 117 67.36 -24.24 -4.88
N VAL A 118 66.84 -24.13 -6.10
CA VAL A 118 67.66 -24.16 -7.33
C VAL A 118 68.64 -22.98 -7.40
N LEU A 119 68.19 -21.77 -7.07
CA LEU A 119 69.03 -20.57 -7.07
C LEU A 119 70.17 -20.66 -6.05
N ASP A 120 69.92 -21.23 -4.87
CA ASP A 120 70.94 -21.48 -3.84
C ASP A 120 72.04 -22.41 -4.39
N GLY A 121 71.65 -23.48 -5.07
CA GLY A 121 72.59 -24.39 -5.75
C GLY A 121 73.44 -23.67 -6.80
N TYR A 122 72.81 -22.84 -7.65
CA TYR A 122 73.53 -22.04 -8.64
C TYR A 122 74.53 -21.07 -7.99
N ILE A 123 74.12 -20.34 -6.96
CA ILE A 123 75.01 -19.38 -6.27
C ILE A 123 76.22 -20.11 -5.67
N ILE A 124 76.04 -21.28 -5.07
CA ILE A 124 77.14 -22.12 -4.56
C ILE A 124 78.07 -22.55 -5.70
N ALA A 125 77.52 -22.98 -6.84
CA ALA A 125 78.30 -23.38 -8.00
C ALA A 125 79.12 -22.22 -8.59
N PHE A 126 78.54 -21.01 -8.69
CA PHE A 126 79.27 -19.81 -9.15
C PHE A 126 80.45 -19.45 -8.26
N LEU A 127 80.30 -19.56 -6.95
CA LEU A 127 81.37 -19.26 -5.99
C LEU A 127 82.53 -20.27 -6.05
N ASN A 128 82.29 -21.47 -6.57
CA ASN A 128 83.25 -22.58 -6.58
C ASN A 128 83.46 -23.18 -7.99
N LEU A 129 83.33 -22.35 -9.03
CA LEU A 129 83.17 -22.82 -10.41
C LEU A 129 84.32 -23.72 -10.87
N ASP A 130 85.57 -23.36 -10.58
CA ASP A 130 86.74 -24.17 -10.98
C ASP A 130 86.72 -25.57 -10.35
N LYS A 131 86.31 -25.66 -9.08
CA LYS A 131 86.20 -26.93 -8.34
C LYS A 131 85.03 -27.77 -8.85
N VAL A 132 83.90 -27.14 -9.18
CA VAL A 132 82.75 -27.82 -9.80
C VAL A 132 83.13 -28.39 -11.17
N ILE A 133 83.82 -27.61 -12.01
CA ILE A 133 84.30 -28.07 -13.33
C ILE A 133 85.32 -29.20 -13.18
N HIS A 134 86.21 -29.14 -12.19
CA HIS A 134 87.16 -30.21 -11.91
C HIS A 134 86.43 -31.52 -11.59
N ILE A 135 85.51 -31.50 -10.61
CA ILE A 135 84.71 -32.68 -10.21
C ILE A 135 83.96 -33.27 -11.41
N ILE A 136 83.32 -32.43 -12.23
CA ILE A 136 82.57 -32.89 -13.42
C ILE A 136 83.49 -33.56 -14.45
N ARG A 137 84.77 -33.19 -14.52
CA ARG A 137 85.72 -33.72 -15.50
C ARG A 137 86.53 -34.93 -15.03
N THR A 138 86.70 -35.11 -13.72
CA THR A 138 87.61 -36.12 -13.15
C THR A 138 86.90 -37.28 -12.46
N GLU A 139 85.69 -37.08 -11.95
CA GLU A 139 84.95 -38.10 -11.23
C GLU A 139 83.98 -38.86 -12.15
N ASP A 140 83.85 -40.17 -11.95
CA ASP A 140 82.91 -41.01 -12.72
C ASP A 140 81.44 -40.75 -12.31
N GLU A 141 81.20 -40.38 -11.05
CA GLU A 141 79.87 -40.05 -10.52
C GLU A 141 79.81 -38.60 -9.99
N PRO A 142 79.84 -37.59 -10.87
CA PRO A 142 80.00 -36.19 -10.46
C PRO A 142 78.83 -35.67 -9.60
N LYS A 143 77.62 -36.20 -9.76
CA LYS A 143 76.45 -35.83 -8.94
C LYS A 143 76.69 -36.13 -7.46
N GLN A 144 77.13 -37.34 -7.13
CA GLN A 144 77.33 -37.77 -5.74
C GLN A 144 78.46 -36.99 -5.07
N GLU A 145 79.51 -36.68 -5.83
CA GLU A 145 80.63 -35.93 -5.30
C GLU A 145 80.30 -34.44 -5.09
N LEU A 146 79.51 -33.83 -5.98
CA LEU A 146 78.99 -32.46 -5.78
C LEU A 146 78.11 -32.36 -4.51
N ILE A 147 77.23 -33.33 -4.29
CA ILE A 147 76.39 -33.42 -3.08
C ILE A 147 77.25 -33.46 -1.82
N LYS A 148 78.25 -34.34 -1.78
CA LYS A 148 79.15 -34.49 -0.61
C LYS A 148 80.01 -33.25 -0.39
N SER A 149 80.64 -32.74 -1.44
CA SER A 149 81.61 -31.64 -1.38
C SER A 149 80.98 -30.30 -0.99
N PHE A 150 79.77 -30.03 -1.45
CA PHE A 150 79.10 -28.73 -1.26
C PHE A 150 77.83 -28.80 -0.40
N LYS A 151 77.50 -29.98 0.14
CA LYS A 151 76.29 -30.25 0.94
C LYS A 151 74.99 -29.85 0.22
N LEU A 152 74.94 -30.15 -1.08
CA LEU A 152 73.82 -29.82 -1.95
C LEU A 152 72.70 -30.86 -1.83
N THR A 153 71.46 -30.47 -2.12
CA THR A 153 70.38 -31.44 -2.32
C THR A 153 70.51 -32.11 -3.68
N GLU A 154 69.85 -33.26 -3.88
CA GLU A 154 69.85 -33.94 -5.19
C GLU A 154 69.31 -33.03 -6.30
N ALA A 155 68.23 -32.28 -6.02
CA ALA A 155 67.64 -31.34 -6.96
C ALA A 155 68.59 -30.19 -7.33
N GLN A 156 69.38 -29.69 -6.35
CA GLN A 156 70.40 -28.68 -6.61
C GLN A 156 71.54 -29.22 -7.47
N ALA A 157 72.03 -30.43 -7.18
CA ALA A 157 73.09 -31.05 -7.95
C ALA A 157 72.65 -31.33 -9.41
N ASP A 158 71.43 -31.84 -9.60
CA ASP A 158 70.84 -32.03 -10.93
C ASP A 158 70.72 -30.70 -11.68
N ALA A 159 70.21 -29.66 -11.02
CA ALA A 159 70.10 -28.33 -11.63
C ALA A 159 71.46 -27.77 -12.06
N ILE A 160 72.52 -27.97 -11.26
CA ILE A 160 73.89 -27.53 -11.57
C ILE A 160 74.44 -28.29 -12.78
N LEU A 161 74.24 -29.60 -12.86
CA LEU A 161 74.66 -30.41 -14.00
C LEU A 161 73.94 -30.01 -15.29
N ASP A 162 72.67 -29.60 -15.19
CA ASP A 162 71.87 -29.11 -16.31
C ASP A 162 72.20 -27.64 -16.71
N MET A 163 73.14 -26.99 -16.02
CA MET A 163 73.54 -25.62 -16.36
C MET A 163 74.19 -25.57 -17.75
N ARG A 164 73.77 -24.59 -18.56
CA ARG A 164 74.41 -24.30 -19.84
C ARG A 164 75.61 -23.39 -19.64
N LEU A 165 76.71 -23.62 -20.37
CA LEU A 165 77.94 -22.81 -20.30
C LEU A 165 77.70 -21.29 -20.45
N ARG A 166 76.72 -20.88 -21.27
CA ARG A 166 76.36 -19.46 -21.44
C ARG A 166 75.84 -18.79 -20.16
N ALA A 167 75.31 -19.58 -19.24
CA ALA A 167 74.79 -19.12 -17.95
C ALA A 167 75.94 -18.70 -17.02
N LEU A 168 77.19 -19.10 -17.29
CA LEU A 168 78.35 -18.83 -16.42
C LEU A 168 78.88 -17.39 -16.50
N ARG A 169 78.21 -16.48 -17.21
CA ARG A 169 78.62 -15.08 -17.36
C ARG A 169 78.33 -14.28 -16.08
N LYS A 170 79.19 -13.32 -15.74
CA LYS A 170 79.02 -12.45 -14.55
C LYS A 170 77.68 -11.71 -14.51
N LEU A 171 77.13 -11.33 -15.67
CA LEU A 171 75.81 -10.70 -15.77
C LEU A 171 74.67 -11.64 -15.31
N GLU A 172 74.79 -12.93 -15.60
CA GLU A 172 73.81 -13.94 -15.20
C GLU A 172 73.88 -14.19 -13.69
N GLU A 173 75.08 -14.21 -13.10
CA GLU A 173 75.24 -14.31 -11.63
C GLU A 173 74.53 -13.15 -10.91
N MET A 174 74.72 -11.92 -11.38
CA MET A 174 74.04 -10.74 -10.82
C MET A 174 72.52 -10.86 -10.95
N ALA A 175 72.03 -11.34 -12.10
CA ALA A 175 70.61 -11.56 -12.34
C ALA A 175 70.02 -12.62 -11.38
N LEU A 176 70.72 -13.75 -11.16
CA LEU A 176 70.29 -14.80 -10.25
C LEU A 176 70.27 -14.35 -8.79
N ARG A 177 71.28 -13.57 -8.35
CA ARG A 177 71.29 -12.98 -7.00
C ARG A 177 70.12 -12.00 -6.80
N GLN A 178 69.81 -11.20 -7.81
CA GLN A 178 68.68 -10.27 -7.75
C GLN A 178 67.34 -11.01 -7.75
N GLU A 179 67.20 -12.06 -8.56
CA GLU A 179 66.02 -12.94 -8.56
C GLU A 179 65.86 -13.58 -7.17
N HIS A 180 66.93 -14.16 -6.62
CA HIS A 180 66.93 -14.78 -5.29
C HIS A 180 66.50 -13.79 -4.20
N LYS A 181 67.03 -12.56 -4.22
CA LYS A 181 66.65 -11.51 -3.26
C LYS A 181 65.15 -11.18 -3.36
N THR A 182 64.66 -10.94 -4.58
CA THR A 182 63.26 -10.59 -4.84
C THR A 182 62.31 -11.71 -4.37
N LEU A 183 62.63 -12.96 -4.72
CA LEU A 183 61.85 -14.13 -4.31
C LEU A 183 61.93 -14.39 -2.81
N SER A 184 63.06 -14.10 -2.16
CA SER A 184 63.21 -14.22 -0.71
C SER A 184 62.37 -13.19 0.05
N GLU A 185 62.29 -11.96 -0.48
CA GLU A 185 61.41 -10.90 0.04
C GLU A 185 59.94 -11.29 -0.14
N GLU A 186 59.53 -11.72 -1.35
CA GLU A 186 58.18 -12.21 -1.63
C GLU A 186 57.81 -13.38 -0.71
N ARG A 187 58.71 -14.36 -0.54
CA ARG A 187 58.52 -15.49 0.37
C ARG A 187 58.25 -15.04 1.79
N LYS A 188 59.00 -14.06 2.29
CA LYS A 188 58.85 -13.53 3.66
C LYS A 188 57.46 -12.91 3.84
N GLU A 189 57.00 -12.14 2.86
CA GLU A 189 55.67 -11.52 2.87
C GLU A 189 54.55 -12.58 2.84
N LEU A 190 54.65 -13.56 1.93
CA LEU A 190 53.65 -14.64 1.80
C LEU A 190 53.60 -15.52 3.06
N ARG A 191 54.74 -15.85 3.67
CA ARG A 191 54.75 -16.55 4.97
C ARG A 191 54.11 -15.72 6.07
N ALA A 192 54.33 -14.42 6.08
CA ALA A 192 53.73 -13.54 7.08
C ALA A 192 52.22 -13.37 6.86
N LEU A 193 51.75 -13.44 5.61
CA LEU A 193 50.33 -13.51 5.27
C LEU A 193 49.69 -14.81 5.79
N LEU A 194 50.34 -15.96 5.59
CA LEU A 194 49.80 -17.25 6.06
C LEU A 194 49.73 -17.35 7.59
N LYS A 195 50.64 -16.70 8.32
CA LYS A 195 50.72 -16.75 9.79
C LYS A 195 49.68 -15.91 10.53
N SER A 196 49.02 -14.95 9.87
CA SER A 196 48.10 -14.01 10.54
C SER A 196 46.78 -13.96 9.81
N GLU A 197 45.70 -14.31 10.50
CA GLU A 197 44.35 -14.21 9.97
C GLU A 197 43.96 -12.75 9.63
N ASP A 198 44.35 -11.79 10.46
CA ASP A 198 44.07 -10.37 10.19
C ASP A 198 44.70 -9.91 8.88
N ARG A 199 45.95 -10.31 8.61
CA ARG A 199 46.61 -10.01 7.33
C ARG A 199 45.91 -10.67 6.15
N GLN A 200 45.34 -11.85 6.33
CA GLN A 200 44.55 -12.52 5.29
C GLN A 200 43.28 -11.72 4.98
N TRP A 201 42.59 -11.23 6.00
CA TRP A 201 41.41 -10.39 5.82
C TRP A 201 41.73 -9.04 5.19
N ASP A 202 42.82 -8.39 5.60
CA ASP A 202 43.30 -7.15 4.98
C ASP A 202 43.63 -7.34 3.49
N PHE A 203 44.25 -8.47 3.16
CA PHE A 203 44.56 -8.83 1.79
C PHE A 203 43.28 -9.05 0.96
N VAL A 204 42.32 -9.83 1.47
CA VAL A 204 41.02 -10.05 0.81
C VAL A 204 40.26 -8.72 0.64
N SER A 205 40.30 -7.85 1.65
CA SER A 205 39.69 -6.52 1.59
C SER A 205 40.28 -5.67 0.47
N ARG A 206 41.61 -5.63 0.34
CA ARG A 206 42.30 -4.94 -0.77
C ARG A 206 41.91 -5.48 -2.14
N GLU A 207 41.80 -6.79 -2.31
CA GLU A 207 41.35 -7.38 -3.57
C GLU A 207 39.90 -6.99 -3.90
N LEU A 208 39.01 -7.00 -2.92
CA LEU A 208 37.60 -6.59 -3.10
C LEU A 208 37.49 -5.10 -3.43
N GLN A 209 38.33 -4.25 -2.83
CA GLN A 209 38.40 -2.83 -3.18
C GLN A 209 38.88 -2.62 -4.62
N ALA A 210 39.91 -3.35 -5.05
CA ALA A 210 40.39 -3.30 -6.43
C ALA A 210 39.30 -3.75 -7.42
N LEU A 211 38.53 -4.78 -7.08
CA LEU A 211 37.36 -5.22 -7.86
C LEU A 211 36.27 -4.14 -7.90
N ARG A 212 36.01 -3.47 -6.78
CA ARG A 212 35.05 -2.36 -6.70
C ARG A 212 35.47 -1.19 -7.60
N THR A 213 36.75 -0.92 -7.81
CA THR A 213 37.19 0.11 -8.75
C THR A 213 36.82 -0.24 -10.19
N LYS A 214 36.86 -1.52 -10.57
CA LYS A 214 36.53 -2.01 -11.91
C LYS A 214 35.02 -2.16 -12.15
N PHE A 215 34.28 -2.62 -11.14
CA PHE A 215 32.86 -3.02 -11.27
C PHE A 215 31.92 -2.30 -10.30
N GLY A 216 32.38 -1.26 -9.64
CA GLY A 216 31.60 -0.55 -8.62
C GLY A 216 30.51 0.34 -9.20
N PRO A 217 29.71 0.97 -8.32
CA PRO A 217 28.54 1.76 -8.72
C PRO A 217 28.82 2.96 -9.63
N LYS A 218 30.08 3.40 -9.70
CA LYS A 218 30.53 4.53 -10.55
C LYS A 218 30.83 4.11 -11.99
N THR A 219 30.95 2.81 -12.28
CA THR A 219 31.28 2.33 -13.62
C THR A 219 30.00 2.05 -14.42
N ALA A 220 30.10 2.06 -15.75
CA ALA A 220 28.94 1.81 -16.62
C ALA A 220 28.29 0.44 -16.35
N LEU A 221 29.09 -0.57 -16.01
CA LEU A 221 28.61 -1.92 -15.70
C LEU A 221 28.02 -2.04 -14.28
N GLY A 222 28.60 -1.34 -13.30
CA GLY A 222 28.19 -1.43 -11.90
C GLY A 222 27.11 -0.42 -11.49
N LYS A 223 26.83 0.59 -12.32
CA LYS A 223 25.79 1.58 -12.05
C LYS A 223 24.42 0.90 -11.94
N ARG A 224 23.73 1.16 -10.83
CA ARG A 224 22.38 0.65 -10.60
C ARG A 224 21.44 1.14 -11.70
N ARG A 225 20.69 0.21 -12.31
CA ARG A 225 19.72 0.49 -13.37
C ARG A 225 18.31 0.74 -12.83
N SER A 226 17.91 0.02 -11.78
CA SER A 226 16.58 0.17 -11.15
C SER A 226 16.56 1.28 -10.09
N ARG A 227 15.38 1.83 -9.83
CA ARG A 227 15.13 2.78 -8.73
C ARG A 227 14.11 2.19 -7.77
N PHE A 228 14.16 2.65 -6.53
CA PHE A 228 13.09 2.40 -5.56
C PHE A 228 12.12 3.57 -5.60
N SER A 229 10.84 3.28 -5.57
CA SER A 229 9.75 4.25 -5.44
C SER A 229 8.76 3.69 -4.42
N GLU A 230 8.04 4.57 -3.75
CA GLU A 230 6.86 4.16 -2.99
C GLU A 230 5.80 3.65 -3.97
N ALA A 231 5.12 2.56 -3.59
CA ALA A 231 3.95 2.11 -4.33
C ALA A 231 2.85 3.18 -4.16
N LEU A 232 2.24 3.60 -5.27
CA LEU A 232 1.09 4.49 -5.19
C LEU A 232 0.02 3.81 -4.32
N PRO A 233 -0.63 4.56 -3.41
CA PRO A 233 -1.70 4.00 -2.61
C PRO A 233 -2.71 3.36 -3.55
N VAL A 234 -3.12 2.15 -3.19
CA VAL A 234 -4.14 1.38 -3.91
C VAL A 234 -5.44 2.17 -3.80
N SER A 235 -5.62 3.16 -4.69
CA SER A 235 -6.92 3.79 -4.85
C SER A 235 -7.79 2.71 -5.45
N GLU A 236 -8.73 2.17 -4.67
CA GLU A 236 -9.80 1.38 -5.25
C GLU A 236 -10.37 2.23 -6.38
N ILE A 237 -10.18 1.79 -7.63
CA ILE A 237 -10.84 2.42 -8.76
C ILE A 237 -12.31 2.12 -8.52
N VAL A 238 -12.97 3.03 -7.81
CA VAL A 238 -14.40 2.99 -7.61
C VAL A 238 -14.96 3.30 -8.98
N LEU A 239 -15.55 2.30 -9.63
CA LEU A 239 -16.29 2.43 -10.88
C LEU A 239 -17.28 3.61 -10.87
N GLU A 240 -17.63 4.13 -9.68
CA GLU A 240 -18.38 5.36 -9.43
C GLU A 240 -17.77 6.61 -10.11
N THR A 241 -16.45 6.69 -10.29
CA THR A 241 -15.80 7.84 -10.99
C THR A 241 -16.02 7.85 -12.51
N MET A 242 -16.67 6.84 -13.07
CA MET A 242 -17.05 6.79 -14.50
C MET A 242 -18.40 7.44 -14.80
N ILE A 243 -19.13 7.91 -13.78
CA ILE A 243 -20.45 8.51 -13.94
C ILE A 243 -20.27 10.02 -14.11
N GLU A 244 -20.76 10.57 -15.22
CA GLU A 244 -20.81 12.01 -15.42
C GLU A 244 -21.70 12.66 -14.34
N ARG A 245 -21.14 13.66 -13.65
CA ARG A 245 -21.79 14.37 -12.55
C ARG A 245 -22.84 15.33 -13.10
N GLU A 246 -24.08 14.87 -13.22
CA GLU A 246 -25.23 15.65 -13.67
C GLU A 246 -26.14 16.03 -12.48
N PRO A 247 -26.74 17.24 -12.48
CA PRO A 247 -27.74 17.61 -11.47
C PRO A 247 -29.03 16.80 -11.69
N VAL A 248 -29.54 16.21 -10.61
CA VAL A 248 -30.79 15.44 -10.61
C VAL A 248 -31.67 15.81 -9.43
N THR A 249 -32.97 15.67 -9.60
CA THR A 249 -33.96 15.81 -8.53
C THR A 249 -34.51 14.43 -8.19
N VAL A 250 -34.32 14.00 -6.96
CA VAL A 250 -34.84 12.72 -6.48
C VAL A 250 -36.15 12.97 -5.76
N VAL A 251 -37.14 12.17 -6.13
CA VAL A 251 -38.51 12.25 -5.62
C VAL A 251 -38.90 10.89 -5.08
N CYS A 252 -39.39 10.86 -3.85
CA CYS A 252 -39.92 9.67 -3.21
C CYS A 252 -41.33 9.93 -2.67
N SER A 253 -42.27 9.04 -2.98
CA SER A 253 -43.67 9.13 -2.55
C SER A 253 -43.89 8.56 -1.14
N GLN A 254 -45.08 8.80 -0.58
CA GLN A 254 -45.48 8.24 0.73
C GLN A 254 -45.50 6.72 0.72
N LYS A 255 -45.90 6.09 -0.39
CA LYS A 255 -45.84 4.63 -0.56
C LYS A 255 -44.45 4.10 -0.95
N GLY A 256 -43.40 4.94 -0.88
CA GLY A 256 -42.02 4.55 -1.12
C GLY A 256 -41.66 4.33 -2.60
N TRP A 257 -42.35 4.98 -3.54
CA TRP A 257 -41.95 4.97 -4.96
C TRP A 257 -40.88 6.04 -5.19
N ILE A 258 -39.70 5.64 -5.68
CA ILE A 258 -38.54 6.53 -5.88
C ILE A 258 -38.18 6.66 -7.36
N ARG A 259 -37.78 7.86 -7.77
CA ARG A 259 -37.26 8.14 -9.12
C ARG A 259 -36.34 9.36 -9.15
N GLN A 260 -35.51 9.45 -10.18
CA GLN A 260 -34.70 10.62 -10.47
C GLN A 260 -35.20 11.36 -11.72
N LEU A 261 -35.29 12.69 -11.63
CA LEU A 261 -35.62 13.61 -12.71
C LEU A 261 -34.36 14.39 -13.09
N LYS A 262 -34.18 14.67 -14.39
CA LYS A 262 -33.02 15.44 -14.87
C LYS A 262 -33.14 16.90 -14.45
N GLY A 263 -32.04 17.47 -13.96
CA GLY A 263 -31.94 18.85 -13.49
C GLY A 263 -32.43 19.04 -12.05
N HIS A 264 -32.13 20.21 -11.48
CA HIS A 264 -32.67 20.66 -10.20
C HIS A 264 -34.00 21.37 -10.46
N LEU A 265 -35.10 20.63 -10.28
CA LEU A 265 -36.45 21.12 -10.49
C LEU A 265 -36.92 21.91 -9.27
N PRO A 266 -37.66 23.02 -9.45
CA PRO A 266 -38.24 23.76 -8.33
C PRO A 266 -39.25 22.88 -7.56
N GLU A 267 -39.35 23.06 -6.25
CA GLU A 267 -40.22 22.26 -5.36
C GLU A 267 -41.71 22.31 -5.74
N ASN A 268 -42.14 23.35 -6.46
CA ASN A 268 -43.52 23.53 -6.93
C ASN A 268 -43.80 22.84 -8.28
N SER A 269 -42.88 22.03 -8.80
CA SER A 269 -43.09 21.34 -10.09
C SER A 269 -44.16 20.26 -9.96
N GLU A 270 -45.09 20.22 -10.91
CA GLU A 270 -46.16 19.22 -10.91
C GLU A 270 -45.61 17.81 -11.16
N ILE A 271 -45.83 16.91 -10.20
CA ILE A 271 -45.50 15.49 -10.29
C ILE A 271 -46.76 14.64 -10.21
N LYS A 272 -46.90 13.72 -11.16
CA LYS A 272 -47.92 12.67 -11.13
C LYS A 272 -47.48 11.53 -10.23
N TYR A 273 -48.27 11.26 -9.20
CA TYR A 273 -48.14 10.10 -8.31
C TYR A 273 -49.08 8.96 -8.75
N LYS A 274 -48.99 7.81 -8.08
CA LYS A 274 -49.99 6.74 -8.20
C LYS A 274 -51.32 7.15 -7.57
N GLU A 275 -52.40 6.51 -8.00
CA GLU A 275 -53.71 6.72 -7.37
C GLU A 275 -53.64 6.37 -5.86
N GLY A 276 -54.11 7.32 -5.03
CA GLY A 276 -54.03 7.23 -3.58
C GLY A 276 -52.61 7.30 -3.01
N ASP A 277 -51.64 7.84 -3.75
CA ASP A 277 -50.28 8.14 -3.29
C ASP A 277 -50.01 9.65 -3.36
N GLY A 278 -49.00 10.12 -2.62
CA GLY A 278 -48.71 11.54 -2.48
C GLY A 278 -47.23 11.85 -2.25
N PRO A 279 -46.87 13.14 -2.18
CA PRO A 279 -45.49 13.58 -1.94
C PRO A 279 -45.01 13.20 -0.53
N ALA A 280 -43.76 12.72 -0.43
CA ALA A 280 -43.09 12.50 0.86
C ALA A 280 -41.71 13.19 0.92
N PHE A 281 -40.81 12.89 -0.01
CA PHE A 281 -39.46 13.44 -0.03
C PHE A 281 -39.11 14.04 -1.39
N TRP A 282 -38.51 15.23 -1.36
CA TRP A 282 -38.00 15.96 -2.50
C TRP A 282 -36.60 16.46 -2.18
N LEU A 283 -35.61 16.13 -3.02
CA LEU A 283 -34.23 16.54 -2.79
C LEU A 283 -33.47 16.77 -4.09
N HIS A 284 -32.61 17.79 -4.08
CA HIS A 284 -31.63 18.02 -5.12
C HIS A 284 -30.36 17.22 -4.80
N ALA A 285 -29.88 16.48 -5.79
CA ALA A 285 -28.68 15.67 -5.70
C ALA A 285 -27.92 15.73 -7.03
N GLN A 286 -26.80 15.01 -7.10
CA GLN A 286 -26.09 14.71 -8.33
C GLN A 286 -26.08 13.21 -8.58
N THR A 287 -25.90 12.81 -9.83
CA THR A 287 -25.86 11.39 -10.25
C THR A 287 -24.84 10.55 -9.46
N THR A 288 -23.72 11.15 -9.06
CA THR A 288 -22.66 10.54 -8.26
C THR A 288 -22.97 10.46 -6.77
N ASP A 289 -23.99 11.17 -6.29
CA ASP A 289 -24.29 11.24 -4.86
C ASP A 289 -24.95 9.95 -4.36
N LYS A 290 -24.69 9.65 -3.08
CA LYS A 290 -25.36 8.57 -2.35
C LYS A 290 -26.51 9.16 -1.53
N LEU A 291 -27.60 8.43 -1.43
CA LEU A 291 -28.73 8.75 -0.58
C LEU A 291 -28.72 7.84 0.64
N ILE A 292 -28.99 8.42 1.80
CA ILE A 292 -29.29 7.70 3.03
C ILE A 292 -30.79 7.67 3.25
N LEU A 293 -31.31 6.48 3.53
CA LEU A 293 -32.73 6.24 3.81
C LEU A 293 -32.83 5.65 5.21
N PHE A 294 -33.54 6.32 6.11
CA PHE A 294 -33.80 5.84 7.46
C PHE A 294 -35.24 5.33 7.56
N ALA A 295 -35.42 4.12 8.10
CA ALA A 295 -36.72 3.47 8.20
C ALA A 295 -37.21 3.29 9.64
N THR A 296 -38.50 2.99 9.81
CA THR A 296 -39.15 2.85 11.14
C THR A 296 -38.57 1.70 11.98
N ASN A 297 -37.90 0.73 11.36
CA ASN A 297 -37.14 -0.33 12.05
C ASN A 297 -35.79 0.13 12.65
N GLY A 298 -35.42 1.40 12.47
CA GLY A 298 -34.15 1.97 12.96
C GLY A 298 -32.92 1.60 12.13
N ARG A 299 -33.11 1.08 10.91
CA ARG A 299 -32.03 0.82 9.94
C ARG A 299 -31.84 1.99 8.99
N PHE A 300 -30.58 2.20 8.61
CA PHE A 300 -30.20 3.03 7.49
C PHE A 300 -29.92 2.17 6.27
N TYR A 301 -30.33 2.64 5.10
CA TYR A 301 -30.04 2.04 3.82
C TYR A 301 -29.34 3.08 2.93
N THR A 302 -28.52 2.62 1.99
CA THR A 302 -27.79 3.49 1.08
C THR A 302 -28.12 3.16 -0.36
N LEU A 303 -28.51 4.16 -1.13
CA LEU A 303 -28.80 4.05 -2.57
C LEU A 303 -27.98 5.05 -3.36
N ALA A 304 -27.33 4.61 -4.44
CA ALA A 304 -26.66 5.52 -5.36
C ALA A 304 -27.69 6.17 -6.30
N CYS A 305 -27.57 7.48 -6.55
CA CYS A 305 -28.51 8.19 -7.41
C CYS A 305 -28.55 7.61 -8.84
N GLU A 306 -27.39 7.18 -9.38
CA GLU A 306 -27.30 6.51 -10.69
C GLU A 306 -28.18 5.25 -10.84
N LYS A 307 -28.46 4.55 -9.74
CA LYS A 307 -29.26 3.30 -9.75
C LYS A 307 -30.76 3.57 -9.69
N LEU A 308 -31.16 4.83 -9.49
CA LEU A 308 -32.57 5.20 -9.43
C LEU A 308 -33.19 5.19 -10.83
N PRO A 309 -34.48 4.83 -10.94
CA PRO A 309 -35.15 4.82 -12.23
C PRO A 309 -35.30 6.26 -12.72
N GLY A 310 -35.10 6.45 -14.02
CA GLY A 310 -35.25 7.76 -14.65
C GLY A 310 -36.70 8.28 -14.63
N GLY A 311 -36.89 9.51 -15.10
CA GLY A 311 -38.17 10.23 -15.00
C GLY A 311 -39.36 9.70 -15.82
N ARG A 312 -39.25 8.56 -16.50
CA ARG A 312 -40.37 7.95 -17.24
C ARG A 312 -41.26 7.15 -16.27
N GLY A 313 -42.56 7.44 -16.26
CA GLY A 313 -43.52 6.77 -15.37
C GLY A 313 -43.45 7.25 -13.92
N GLN A 314 -43.97 6.46 -12.98
CA GLN A 314 -44.09 6.83 -11.55
C GLN A 314 -42.89 6.39 -10.70
N GLY A 315 -41.82 5.88 -11.32
CA GLY A 315 -40.65 5.32 -10.61
C GLY A 315 -40.82 3.84 -10.29
N GLU A 316 -40.04 3.36 -9.32
CA GLU A 316 -40.10 1.99 -8.82
C GLU A 316 -40.22 1.99 -7.29
N PRO A 317 -40.81 0.94 -6.68
CA PRO A 317 -40.81 0.78 -5.23
C PRO A 317 -39.36 0.70 -4.71
N VAL A 318 -39.03 1.52 -3.71
CA VAL A 318 -37.71 1.51 -3.06
C VAL A 318 -37.34 0.14 -2.49
N ARG A 319 -38.35 -0.65 -2.10
CA ARG A 319 -38.24 -2.03 -1.63
C ARG A 319 -37.67 -3.00 -2.67
N LEU A 320 -37.71 -2.65 -3.96
CA LEU A 320 -37.01 -3.41 -5.00
C LEU A 320 -35.51 -3.14 -5.03
N MET A 321 -35.03 -2.14 -4.30
CA MET A 321 -33.63 -1.71 -4.24
C MET A 321 -33.02 -2.00 -2.86
N ILE A 322 -33.80 -1.90 -1.79
CA ILE A 322 -33.40 -2.17 -0.40
C ILE A 322 -34.26 -3.28 0.22
N ASP A 323 -33.67 -4.08 1.11
CA ASP A 323 -34.39 -5.14 1.82
C ASP A 323 -35.10 -4.55 3.04
N LEU A 324 -36.28 -3.96 2.78
CA LEU A 324 -37.16 -3.34 3.77
C LEU A 324 -38.45 -4.15 3.90
N ASP A 325 -38.69 -4.68 5.10
CA ASP A 325 -39.88 -5.48 5.41
C ASP A 325 -41.17 -4.67 5.25
N ASN A 326 -42.26 -5.34 4.83
CA ASN A 326 -43.53 -4.69 4.46
C ASN A 326 -44.17 -3.85 5.56
N ASP A 327 -43.86 -4.14 6.83
CA ASP A 327 -44.40 -3.44 8.00
C ASP A 327 -43.63 -2.16 8.35
N HIS A 328 -42.60 -1.81 7.59
CA HIS A 328 -41.75 -0.65 7.87
C HIS A 328 -41.76 0.36 6.74
N ASP A 329 -41.81 1.64 7.11
CA ASP A 329 -41.84 2.79 6.20
C ASP A 329 -40.58 3.64 6.33
N LEU A 330 -40.40 4.54 5.36
CA LEU A 330 -39.30 5.50 5.36
C LEU A 330 -39.63 6.70 6.24
N VAL A 331 -38.76 6.97 7.21
CA VAL A 331 -38.81 8.15 8.09
C VAL A 331 -38.13 9.33 7.42
N THR A 332 -37.02 9.11 6.72
CA THR A 332 -36.20 10.20 6.15
C THR A 332 -35.40 9.70 4.95
N VAL A 333 -35.34 10.51 3.89
CA VAL A 333 -34.46 10.31 2.74
C VAL A 333 -33.64 11.57 2.52
N ARG A 334 -32.32 11.45 2.45
CA ARG A 334 -31.42 12.60 2.30
C ARG A 334 -30.18 12.26 1.47
N VAL A 335 -29.58 13.29 0.88
CA VAL A 335 -28.23 13.19 0.30
C VAL A 335 -27.22 12.95 1.42
N HIS A 336 -26.36 11.97 1.20
CA HIS A 336 -25.33 11.57 2.13
C HIS A 336 -24.23 12.63 2.23
N ASP A 337 -23.95 13.07 3.45
CA ASP A 337 -22.91 14.03 3.79
C ASP A 337 -22.10 13.50 4.98
N PRO A 338 -20.90 12.94 4.75
CA PRO A 338 -20.13 12.26 5.79
C PRO A 338 -19.67 13.18 6.93
N SER A 339 -19.63 14.50 6.68
CA SER A 339 -19.23 15.50 7.69
C SER A 339 -20.31 15.79 8.73
N ARG A 340 -21.56 15.41 8.43
CA ARG A 340 -22.73 15.75 9.24
C ARG A 340 -22.91 14.81 10.42
N MET A 341 -23.47 15.34 11.50
CA MET A 341 -24.06 14.55 12.58
C MET A 341 -25.58 14.51 12.47
N LEU A 342 -26.16 13.36 12.78
CA LEU A 342 -27.59 13.12 12.79
C LEU A 342 -28.07 12.83 14.20
N LEU A 343 -29.24 13.33 14.55
CA LEU A 343 -30.02 12.86 15.70
C LEU A 343 -30.96 11.77 15.21
N VAL A 344 -30.95 10.62 15.90
CA VAL A 344 -31.93 9.56 15.70
C VAL A 344 -32.73 9.33 16.98
N ALA A 345 -34.04 9.14 16.86
CA ALA A 345 -34.90 8.85 18.00
C ALA A 345 -36.08 7.93 17.66
N SER A 346 -36.56 7.24 18.69
CA SER A 346 -37.72 6.34 18.62
C SER A 346 -38.90 6.87 19.43
N THR A 347 -40.10 6.44 19.05
CA THR A 347 -41.37 6.63 19.77
C THR A 347 -41.30 6.31 21.27
N SER A 348 -40.39 5.41 21.68
CA SER A 348 -40.11 5.08 23.09
C SER A 348 -39.48 6.22 23.90
N GLY A 349 -39.18 7.37 23.27
CA GLY A 349 -38.52 8.50 23.91
C GLY A 349 -37.02 8.36 24.04
N HIS A 350 -36.40 7.38 23.38
CA HIS A 350 -34.95 7.20 23.38
C HIS A 350 -34.33 7.70 22.07
N GLY A 351 -33.17 8.35 22.18
CA GLY A 351 -32.42 8.84 21.03
C GLY A 351 -30.97 9.17 21.38
N PHE A 352 -30.16 9.42 20.35
CA PHE A 352 -28.74 9.74 20.46
C PHE A 352 -28.21 10.37 19.16
N LEU A 353 -26.99 10.90 19.21
CA LEU A 353 -26.30 11.46 18.05
C LEU A 353 -25.47 10.39 17.34
N VAL A 354 -25.46 10.38 16.01
CA VAL A 354 -24.65 9.49 15.19
C VAL A 354 -23.91 10.27 14.11
N GLN A 355 -22.65 9.92 13.88
CA GLN A 355 -21.89 10.48 12.76
C GLN A 355 -22.43 9.91 11.45
N GLU A 356 -22.72 10.75 10.46
CA GLU A 356 -23.35 10.28 9.22
C GLU A 356 -22.42 9.37 8.40
N SER A 357 -21.09 9.56 8.47
CA SER A 357 -20.12 8.63 7.88
C SER A 357 -20.27 7.20 8.39
N GLU A 358 -20.79 7.01 9.61
CA GLU A 358 -21.00 5.71 10.23
C GLU A 358 -22.36 5.09 9.89
N VAL A 359 -23.28 5.79 9.23
CA VAL A 359 -24.61 5.22 8.89
C VAL A 359 -24.68 4.60 7.50
N ALA A 360 -23.70 4.88 6.64
CA ALA A 360 -23.67 4.33 5.28
C ALA A 360 -23.62 2.79 5.30
N ALA A 361 -24.53 2.16 4.55
CA ALA A 361 -24.63 0.72 4.42
C ALA A 361 -23.99 0.24 3.11
N SER A 362 -23.23 -0.86 3.18
CA SER A 362 -22.60 -1.49 2.01
C SER A 362 -23.49 -2.55 1.34
N THR A 363 -24.56 -2.99 2.01
CA THR A 363 -25.45 -4.06 1.54
C THR A 363 -26.91 -3.63 1.52
N ARG A 364 -27.74 -4.35 0.77
CA ARG A 364 -29.18 -4.11 0.62
C ARG A 364 -29.97 -4.31 1.92
N ASN A 365 -29.44 -5.12 2.85
CA ASN A 365 -29.98 -5.35 4.19
C ASN A 365 -29.96 -4.10 5.10
N GLY A 366 -29.23 -3.05 4.70
CA GLY A 366 -29.03 -1.85 5.50
C GLY A 366 -28.11 -2.06 6.70
N LYS A 367 -27.96 -1.02 7.51
CA LYS A 367 -27.17 -0.99 8.74
C LYS A 367 -28.08 -0.65 9.91
N GLN A 368 -28.13 -1.52 10.92
CA GLN A 368 -28.88 -1.24 12.15
C GLN A 368 -28.12 -0.20 12.98
N VAL A 369 -28.74 0.96 13.19
CA VAL A 369 -28.17 2.06 13.98
C VAL A 369 -29.00 2.29 15.24
N LEU A 370 -30.31 2.48 15.10
CA LEU A 370 -31.22 2.64 16.24
C LEU A 370 -31.84 1.29 16.59
N ASN A 371 -31.58 0.76 17.78
CA ASN A 371 -32.26 -0.44 18.26
C ASN A 371 -33.64 -0.05 18.81
N VAL A 372 -34.68 -0.39 18.05
CA VAL A 372 -36.06 -0.09 18.41
C VAL A 372 -36.64 -1.24 19.26
N SER A 373 -37.35 -0.89 20.33
CA SER A 373 -37.99 -1.89 21.22
C SER A 373 -39.28 -2.43 20.59
N ALA A 374 -39.74 -3.61 21.01
CA ALA A 374 -40.98 -4.21 20.49
C ALA A 374 -42.18 -3.24 20.64
N GLY A 375 -42.96 -3.09 19.57
CA GLY A 375 -44.12 -2.16 19.52
C GLY A 375 -43.75 -0.67 19.42
N CYS A 376 -42.47 -0.34 19.31
CA CYS A 376 -42.00 1.02 19.03
C CYS A 376 -41.47 1.11 17.60
N GLU A 377 -41.41 2.34 17.10
CA GLU A 377 -40.82 2.70 15.81
C GLU A 377 -39.81 3.84 15.93
N ALA A 378 -38.86 3.89 15.00
CA ALA A 378 -38.03 5.06 14.76
C ALA A 378 -38.89 6.18 14.15
N VAL A 379 -38.76 7.40 14.69
CA VAL A 379 -39.67 8.51 14.35
C VAL A 379 -38.93 9.78 13.90
N VAL A 380 -37.67 9.94 14.31
CA VAL A 380 -36.86 11.12 13.95
C VAL A 380 -35.50 10.71 13.42
N CYS A 381 -35.12 11.32 12.29
CA CYS A 381 -33.76 11.41 11.79
C CYS A 381 -33.51 12.82 11.25
N ALA A 382 -32.84 13.67 12.02
CA ALA A 382 -32.65 15.08 11.67
C ALA A 382 -31.17 15.49 11.79
N PRO A 383 -30.68 16.46 10.98
CA PRO A 383 -29.38 17.07 11.21
C PRO A 383 -29.24 17.62 12.62
N ALA A 384 -28.15 17.27 13.30
CA ALA A 384 -27.84 17.76 14.63
C ALA A 384 -27.15 19.12 14.56
N LEU A 385 -27.91 20.17 14.22
CA LEU A 385 -27.46 21.55 14.15
C LEU A 385 -27.87 22.31 15.42
N GLY A 386 -26.96 23.12 15.96
CA GLY A 386 -27.20 23.94 17.15
C GLY A 386 -26.79 23.30 18.47
N ASP A 387 -27.03 24.04 19.55
CA ASP A 387 -26.56 23.78 20.92
C ASP A 387 -27.63 23.17 21.85
N SER A 388 -28.90 23.15 21.44
CA SER A 388 -30.04 22.78 22.27
C SER A 388 -30.95 21.77 21.58
N VAL A 389 -31.60 20.93 22.38
CA VAL A 389 -32.51 19.86 21.92
C VAL A 389 -33.91 20.16 22.42
N ALA A 390 -34.87 20.30 21.51
CA ALA A 390 -36.30 20.41 21.82
C ALA A 390 -37.01 19.09 21.52
N VAL A 391 -37.74 18.56 22.51
CA VAL A 391 -38.44 17.27 22.45
C VAL A 391 -39.92 17.51 22.73
N ILE A 392 -40.80 16.99 21.87
CA ILE A 392 -42.25 17.08 22.04
C ILE A 392 -42.89 15.68 22.03
N GLY A 393 -43.74 15.43 23.03
CA GLY A 393 -44.55 14.23 23.11
C GLY A 393 -45.94 14.39 22.53
N GLU A 394 -46.63 13.26 22.29
CA GLU A 394 -48.04 13.22 21.94
C GLU A 394 -48.94 13.85 23.03
N ASN A 395 -48.48 13.83 24.28
CA ASN A 395 -49.11 14.51 25.41
C ASN A 395 -48.98 16.04 25.40
N HIS A 396 -48.49 16.62 24.30
CA HIS A 396 -48.32 18.05 24.08
C HIS A 396 -47.38 18.72 25.10
N LYS A 397 -46.41 17.97 25.64
CA LYS A 397 -45.39 18.50 26.54
C LYS A 397 -44.05 18.67 25.83
N LEU A 398 -43.51 19.88 25.88
CA LEU A 398 -42.21 20.29 25.38
C LEU A 398 -41.16 20.24 26.51
N LEU A 399 -39.99 19.69 26.20
CA LEU A 399 -38.79 19.74 27.03
C LEU A 399 -37.62 20.25 26.19
N ILE A 400 -36.84 21.17 26.75
CA ILE A 400 -35.62 21.68 26.13
C ILE A 400 -34.44 21.41 27.07
N PHE A 401 -33.37 20.84 26.54
CA PHE A 401 -32.13 20.61 27.28
C PHE A 401 -30.89 20.78 26.38
N PRO A 402 -29.69 21.01 26.95
CA PRO A 402 -28.45 21.19 26.19
C PRO A 402 -28.08 19.93 25.38
N ARG A 403 -27.56 20.13 24.18
CA ARG A 403 -27.09 19.04 23.29
C ARG A 403 -26.04 18.14 23.95
N ASP A 404 -25.19 18.69 24.81
CA ASP A 404 -24.12 17.96 25.49
C ASP A 404 -24.65 16.81 26.38
N GLU A 405 -25.94 16.82 26.73
CA GLU A 405 -26.56 15.70 27.44
C GLU A 405 -26.85 14.48 26.53
N LEU A 406 -26.68 14.59 25.21
CA LEU A 406 -26.82 13.49 24.24
C LEU A 406 -25.49 12.82 23.93
N PRO A 407 -25.40 11.48 24.05
CA PRO A 407 -24.19 10.77 23.66
C PRO A 407 -24.08 10.66 22.12
N LEU A 408 -22.85 10.69 21.64
CA LEU A 408 -22.49 10.24 20.30
C LEU A 408 -22.31 8.71 20.33
N MET A 409 -23.05 7.99 19.49
CA MET A 409 -22.97 6.52 19.40
C MET A 409 -23.01 6.06 17.94
N THR A 410 -22.47 4.87 17.68
CA THR A 410 -22.51 4.21 16.36
C THR A 410 -23.74 3.31 16.19
N ARG A 411 -24.19 2.68 17.28
CA ARG A 411 -25.42 1.89 17.36
C ARG A 411 -25.92 1.81 18.80
N GLY A 412 -27.22 1.78 19.00
CA GLY A 412 -27.81 1.49 20.31
C GLY A 412 -29.27 1.87 20.42
N LYS A 413 -29.85 1.72 21.61
CA LYS A 413 -31.19 2.23 21.93
C LYS A 413 -31.17 3.75 22.17
N GLY A 414 -30.02 4.30 22.59
CA GLY A 414 -29.88 5.70 22.98
C GLY A 414 -30.28 5.96 24.43
N VAL A 415 -30.27 7.24 24.80
CA VAL A 415 -30.67 7.71 26.13
C VAL A 415 -32.09 8.24 26.10
N ILE A 416 -32.77 8.23 27.25
CA ILE A 416 -34.10 8.83 27.39
C ILE A 416 -33.98 10.34 27.14
N LEU A 417 -34.74 10.84 26.18
CA LEU A 417 -34.89 12.25 25.83
C LEU A 417 -35.93 12.92 26.74
N GLN A 418 -37.12 12.33 26.81
CA GLN A 418 -38.26 12.77 27.63
C GLN A 418 -39.01 11.53 28.15
N ARG A 419 -39.51 11.59 29.39
CA ARG A 419 -40.35 10.52 29.96
C ARG A 419 -41.82 10.82 29.72
N PHE A 420 -42.52 9.86 29.13
CA PHE A 420 -43.96 9.95 28.90
C PHE A 420 -44.70 9.11 29.94
N LYS A 421 -45.70 9.72 30.60
CA LYS A 421 -46.66 8.98 31.44
C LYS A 421 -47.78 8.38 30.58
N ASP A 422 -48.24 9.16 29.61
CA ASP A 422 -49.24 8.82 28.62
C ASP A 422 -48.73 9.31 27.24
N GLY A 423 -48.81 8.49 26.20
CA GLY A 423 -48.35 8.78 24.84
C GLY A 423 -46.87 8.47 24.56
N CYS A 424 -46.45 8.73 23.32
CA CYS A 424 -45.10 8.49 22.82
C CYS A 424 -44.37 9.78 22.43
N LEU A 425 -43.10 9.64 22.02
CA LEU A 425 -42.34 10.71 21.38
C LEU A 425 -42.95 11.06 20.02
N SER A 426 -43.21 12.35 19.80
CA SER A 426 -43.78 12.83 18.53
C SER A 426 -42.70 13.42 17.61
N ASP A 427 -41.86 14.32 18.11
CA ASP A 427 -40.83 14.97 17.29
C ASP A 427 -39.66 15.47 18.15
N VAL A 428 -38.50 15.64 17.53
CA VAL A 428 -37.29 16.19 18.15
C VAL A 428 -36.55 17.06 17.16
N ARG A 429 -36.16 18.26 17.59
CA ARG A 429 -35.38 19.20 16.79
C ARG A 429 -34.19 19.71 17.59
N LEU A 430 -33.03 19.77 16.95
CA LEU A 430 -31.92 20.56 17.45
C LEU A 430 -31.97 21.97 16.85
N PHE A 431 -31.57 22.96 17.64
CA PHE A 431 -31.57 24.35 17.26
C PHE A 431 -30.56 25.14 18.12
N ASP A 432 -30.17 26.32 17.64
CA ASP A 432 -29.38 27.27 18.41
C ASP A 432 -30.29 28.07 19.36
N LEU A 433 -30.02 28.00 20.67
CA LEU A 433 -30.83 28.67 21.67
C LEU A 433 -30.94 30.18 21.44
N ALA A 434 -29.86 30.78 20.91
CA ALA A 434 -29.80 32.21 20.57
C ALA A 434 -30.79 32.61 19.45
N ASP A 435 -31.04 31.73 18.49
CA ASP A 435 -31.94 31.98 17.37
C ASP A 435 -33.41 31.75 17.71
N GLY A 436 -33.66 30.97 18.77
CA GLY A 436 -34.98 30.60 19.27
C GLY A 436 -35.54 29.37 18.59
N LEU A 437 -36.56 28.79 19.19
CA LEU A 437 -37.23 27.60 18.68
C LEU A 437 -38.25 28.01 17.63
N VAL A 438 -38.15 27.41 16.44
CA VAL A 438 -39.05 27.68 15.32
C VAL A 438 -39.97 26.49 15.08
N TRP A 439 -41.26 26.78 14.88
CA TRP A 439 -42.23 25.80 14.40
C TRP A 439 -43.21 26.37 13.38
N ARG A 440 -43.86 25.49 12.59
CA ARG A 440 -44.89 25.87 11.63
C ARG A 440 -46.28 25.54 12.14
N ASP A 441 -47.21 26.49 12.02
CA ASP A 441 -48.63 26.25 12.31
C ASP A 441 -49.37 25.58 11.14
N ARG A 442 -50.66 25.24 11.34
CA ARG A 442 -51.52 24.62 10.30
C ARG A 442 -51.69 25.48 9.05
N SER A 443 -51.48 26.80 9.14
CA SER A 443 -51.56 27.73 8.02
C SER A 443 -50.20 27.95 7.34
N GLY A 444 -49.16 27.21 7.74
CA GLY A 444 -47.81 27.31 7.20
C GLY A 444 -47.04 28.53 7.71
N ARG A 445 -47.55 29.27 8.70
CA ARG A 445 -46.84 30.41 9.27
C ARG A 445 -45.78 29.91 10.24
N GLU A 446 -44.58 30.47 10.11
CA GLU A 446 -43.48 30.20 11.04
C GLU A 446 -43.62 31.06 12.30
N HIS A 447 -43.62 30.39 13.45
CA HIS A 447 -43.58 31.00 14.77
C HIS A 447 -42.18 30.79 15.35
N ARG A 448 -41.64 31.83 15.97
CA ARG A 448 -40.31 31.79 16.61
C ARG A 448 -40.43 32.27 18.05
N GLU A 449 -40.08 31.41 19.00
CA GLU A 449 -40.05 31.75 20.42
C GLU A 449 -38.61 31.81 20.92
N LYS A 450 -38.27 32.93 21.59
CA LYS A 450 -36.95 33.16 22.18
C LYS A 450 -36.96 33.03 23.69
N LYS A 451 -38.11 33.19 24.35
CA LYS A 451 -38.27 33.03 25.80
C LYS A 451 -38.53 31.57 26.12
N LEU A 452 -37.48 30.76 26.09
CA LEU A 452 -37.58 29.30 26.22
C LEU A 452 -37.32 28.79 27.65
N SER A 453 -37.10 29.68 28.61
CA SER A 453 -36.77 29.34 30.01
C SER A 453 -37.83 28.48 30.69
N ASP A 454 -39.10 28.63 30.30
CA ASP A 454 -40.20 27.87 30.89
C ASP A 454 -40.18 26.39 30.52
N TRP A 455 -39.53 26.02 29.41
CA TRP A 455 -39.42 24.63 28.93
C TRP A 455 -38.02 24.04 29.11
N ALA A 456 -37.05 24.85 29.57
CA ALA A 456 -35.72 24.39 29.90
C ALA A 456 -35.73 23.47 31.14
N GLY A 457 -35.13 22.29 31.01
CA GLY A 457 -35.08 21.28 32.06
C GLY A 457 -33.93 20.30 31.88
N LYS A 458 -33.86 19.30 32.77
CA LYS A 458 -32.87 18.20 32.63
C LYS A 458 -33.40 17.14 31.68
N ARG A 459 -32.51 16.49 30.90
CA ARG A 459 -32.87 15.39 30.01
C ARG A 459 -33.61 14.28 30.77
N GLY A 460 -34.69 13.78 30.18
CA GLY A 460 -35.52 12.71 30.75
C GLY A 460 -36.60 13.19 31.73
N GLN A 461 -36.79 14.50 31.92
CA GLN A 461 -37.99 15.04 32.58
C GLN A 461 -39.24 14.88 31.69
N ALA A 462 -40.42 15.13 32.25
CA ALA A 462 -41.69 15.01 31.52
C ALA A 462 -42.00 16.21 30.61
N GLY A 463 -41.27 17.33 30.74
CA GLY A 463 -41.54 18.58 30.04
C GLY A 463 -42.76 19.35 30.59
N ARG A 464 -43.03 20.51 30.00
CA ARG A 464 -44.20 21.37 30.30
C ARG A 464 -45.09 21.50 29.07
N LEU A 465 -46.35 21.90 29.24
CA LEU A 465 -47.28 22.11 28.11
C LEU A 465 -46.66 23.02 27.06
N ALA A 466 -46.71 22.62 25.78
CA ALA A 466 -46.14 23.35 24.67
C ALA A 466 -46.68 24.80 24.58
N PRO A 467 -45.90 25.74 24.03
CA PRO A 467 -46.30 27.14 23.91
C PRO A 467 -47.62 27.30 23.16
N ARG A 468 -48.34 28.38 23.47
CA ARG A 468 -49.57 28.73 22.73
C ARG A 468 -49.23 28.92 21.25
N GLY A 469 -49.97 28.26 20.38
CA GLY A 469 -49.72 28.28 18.93
C GLY A 469 -48.86 27.13 18.41
N PHE A 470 -48.37 26.24 19.29
CA PHE A 470 -47.73 24.99 18.84
C PHE A 470 -48.75 24.10 18.12
N PRO A 471 -48.39 23.46 17.00
CA PRO A 471 -49.35 22.73 16.19
C PRO A 471 -49.84 21.46 16.91
N ARG A 472 -51.12 21.14 16.72
CA ARG A 472 -51.77 19.97 17.36
C ARG A 472 -51.24 18.61 16.87
N ASN A 473 -50.54 18.58 15.74
CA ASN A 473 -49.88 17.36 15.25
C ASN A 473 -48.55 17.09 15.99
N ASN A 474 -48.16 17.95 16.93
CA ASN A 474 -46.96 17.82 17.75
C ASN A 474 -45.66 17.69 16.91
N LYS A 475 -45.56 18.42 15.79
CA LYS A 475 -44.36 18.47 14.94
C LYS A 475 -43.79 19.88 14.83
N PHE A 476 -42.48 20.01 14.75
CA PHE A 476 -41.80 21.30 14.63
C PHE A 476 -41.81 21.87 13.20
N GLY A 477 -42.16 21.10 12.18
CA GLY A 477 -42.26 21.59 10.81
C GLY A 477 -42.33 20.49 9.79
#